data_AF-D3NQB6-F1
#
_entry.id   AF-D3NQB6-F1
#
_cell.length_a   1.000
_cell.length_b   1.000
_cell.length_c   1.000
_cell.angle_alpha   90.00
_cell.angle_beta   90.00
_cell.angle_gamma   90.00
#
_symmetry.space_group_name_H-M   'P 1'
#
loop_
_entity.id
_entity.type
_entity.pdbx_description
1 polymer ?
#
loop_
_entity_poly.entity_id
_entity_poly.type
_entity_poly.pdbx_seq_one_letter_code
_entity_poly.pdbx_strand_id
1 'polypeptide(L)' 'MYNYKTVVMVGDGATDVEASPPADAFIGFGGNVIREGVKARAKWYVTDFDVLRKDLDHDESDIDDE' A
#
# COMPACT_ATOMS: atom_id res chain seq x y z
N MET A 1 -14.37 9.18 -17.78
CA MET A 1 -14.28 8.75 -16.38
C MET A 1 -13.72 7.34 -16.40
N TYR A 2 -12.64 7.06 -15.67
CA TYR A 2 -12.01 5.74 -15.70
C TYR A 2 -12.76 4.79 -14.76
N ASN A 3 -13.15 3.61 -15.27
CA ASN A 3 -14.06 2.69 -14.58
C ASN A 3 -13.29 1.66 -13.74
N TYR A 4 -12.35 2.13 -12.92
CA TYR A 4 -11.55 1.28 -12.04
C TYR A 4 -12.43 0.72 -10.92
N LYS A 5 -12.30 -0.59 -10.66
CA LYS A 5 -13.04 -1.29 -9.59
C LYS A 5 -12.41 -1.10 -8.21
N THR A 6 -11.09 -0.87 -8.18
CA THR A 6 -10.30 -0.75 -6.96
C THR A 6 -9.21 0.27 -7.18
N VAL A 7 -9.06 1.21 -6.25
CA VAL A 7 -8.03 2.24 -6.24
C VAL A 7 -7.35 2.21 -4.87
N VAL A 8 -6.03 2.04 -4.88
CA VAL A 8 -5.20 2.03 -3.67
C VAL A 8 -4.33 3.28 -3.63
N MET A 9 -4.38 4.03 -2.54
CA MET A 9 -3.50 5.16 -2.30
C MET A 9 -2.23 4.70 -1.59
N VAL A 10 -1.06 5.14 -2.05
CA VAL A 10 0.24 4.90 -1.39
C VAL A 10 0.90 6.24 -1.11
N GLY A 11 1.30 6.50 0.14
CA GLY A 11 1.93 7.77 0.50
C GLY A 11 2.41 7.88 1.94
N ASP A 12 3.22 8.90 2.25
CA ASP A 12 3.81 9.14 3.56
C ASP A 12 3.09 10.24 4.37
N GLY A 13 2.17 10.97 3.73
CA GLY A 13 1.52 12.16 4.25
C GLY A 13 0.16 11.92 4.90
N ALA A 14 -0.30 12.89 5.70
CA ALA A 14 -1.65 12.85 6.26
C ALA A 14 -2.73 12.98 5.18
N THR A 15 -2.46 13.77 4.12
CA THR A 15 -3.35 13.92 2.96
C THR A 15 -3.54 12.60 2.20
N ASP A 16 -2.53 11.73 2.21
CA ASP A 16 -2.61 10.42 1.56
C ASP A 16 -3.52 9.46 2.34
N VAL A 17 -3.48 9.53 3.68
CA VAL A 17 -4.44 8.82 4.54
C VAL A 17 -5.86 9.29 4.25
N GLU A 18 -6.05 10.60 4.14
CA GLU A 18 -7.36 11.23 3.91
C GLU A 18 -7.95 10.92 2.53
N ALA A 19 -7.12 10.52 1.56
CA ALA A 19 -7.60 10.09 0.24
C ALA A 19 -8.32 8.73 0.26
N SER A 20 -8.37 8.04 1.40
CA SER A 20 -9.07 6.77 1.61
C SER A 20 -10.12 6.94 2.71
N PRO A 21 -11.37 7.36 2.41
CA PRO A 21 -12.02 7.42 1.08
C PRO A 21 -11.73 8.70 0.26
N PRO A 22 -11.86 8.70 -1.10
CA PRO A 22 -12.58 7.73 -1.94
C PRO A 22 -11.76 6.54 -2.44
N ALA A 23 -10.46 6.47 -2.19
CA ALA A 23 -9.69 5.25 -2.42
C ALA A 23 -10.23 4.11 -1.53
N ASP A 24 -10.13 2.87 -2.01
CA ASP A 24 -10.62 1.69 -1.32
C ASP A 24 -9.66 1.24 -0.20
N ALA A 25 -8.38 1.58 -0.33
CA ALA A 25 -7.36 1.29 0.65
C ALA A 25 -6.24 2.33 0.65
N PHE A 26 -5.52 2.38 1.77
CA PHE A 26 -4.31 3.18 1.95
C PHE A 26 -3.16 2.30 2.45
N ILE A 27 -2.01 2.40 1.77
CA ILE A 27 -0.73 1.83 2.16
C ILE A 27 0.18 2.99 2.57
N GLY A 28 0.62 3.00 3.81
CA GLY A 28 1.56 4.02 4.29
C GLY A 28 2.98 3.70 3.85
N PHE A 29 3.70 4.74 3.41
CA PHE A 29 5.10 4.64 3.03
C PHE A 29 5.98 5.41 4.02
N GLY A 30 7.10 4.81 4.42
CA GLY A 30 8.04 5.37 5.39
C GLY A 30 9.50 5.29 5.00
N GLY A 31 9.83 5.01 3.74
CA GLY A 31 11.21 4.75 3.32
C GLY A 31 12.15 5.95 3.48
N ASN A 32 11.61 7.16 3.44
CA ASN A 32 12.39 8.37 3.70
C ASN A 32 12.28 8.83 5.15
N VAL A 33 11.04 8.98 5.65
CA VAL A 33 10.76 9.46 7.01
C VAL A 33 9.55 8.71 7.56
N ILE A 34 9.68 8.17 8.77
CA ILE A 34 8.56 7.55 9.47
C ILE A 34 7.76 8.64 10.18
N ARG A 35 6.48 8.78 9.79
CA ARG A 35 5.51 9.64 10.46
C ARG A 35 4.55 8.77 11.25
N GLU A 36 4.70 8.73 12.58
CA GLU A 36 3.92 7.85 13.45
C GLU A 36 2.41 8.01 13.29
N GLY A 37 1.92 9.24 13.08
CA GLY A 37 0.49 9.47 12.81
C GLY A 37 -0.01 8.83 11.52
N VAL A 38 0.83 8.69 10.50
CA VAL A 38 0.49 8.01 9.24
C VAL A 38 0.61 6.50 9.40
N LYS A 39 1.71 6.04 10.03
CA LYS A 39 1.93 4.62 10.34
C LYS A 39 0.80 4.00 11.15
N ALA A 40 0.31 4.70 12.17
CA ALA A 40 -0.78 4.23 13.02
C ALA A 40 -2.13 4.14 12.29
N ARG A 41 -2.30 4.86 11.18
CA ARG A 41 -3.55 4.88 10.39
C ARG A 41 -3.50 4.03 9.12
N ALA A 42 -2.31 3.57 8.75
CA ALA A 42 -2.13 2.68 7.61
C ALA A 42 -2.48 1.24 8.01
N LYS A 43 -3.35 0.58 7.22
CA LYS A 43 -3.62 -0.86 7.41
C LYS A 43 -2.40 -1.69 7.04
N TRP A 44 -1.62 -1.22 6.07
CA TRP A 44 -0.34 -1.76 5.68
C TRP A 44 0.68 -0.63 5.58
N TYR A 45 1.85 -0.83 6.17
CA TYR A 45 2.91 0.17 6.19
C TYR A 45 4.22 -0.45 5.72
N VAL A 46 4.86 0.17 4.75
CA VAL A 46 6.13 -0.30 4.17
C VAL A 46 7.17 0.80 4.19
N THR A 47 8.43 0.42 4.34
CA THR A 47 9.58 1.34 4.30
C THR A 47 10.45 1.13 3.08
N ASP A 48 10.11 0.17 2.22
CA ASP A 48 10.83 -0.16 1.01
C ASP A 48 9.82 -0.57 -0.07
N PHE A 49 9.97 -0.05 -1.28
CA PHE A 49 9.13 -0.41 -2.41
C PHE A 49 9.34 -1.85 -2.87
N ASP A 50 10.50 -2.45 -2.58
CA ASP A 50 10.74 -3.85 -2.89
C ASP A 50 9.78 -4.80 -2.14
N VAL A 51 9.21 -4.39 -1.00
CA VAL A 51 8.16 -5.15 -0.32
C VAL A 51 6.90 -5.21 -1.20
N LEU A 52 6.46 -4.06 -1.72
CA LEU A 52 5.28 -4.01 -2.59
C LEU A 52 5.52 -4.76 -3.90
N ARG A 53 6.73 -4.66 -4.46
CA ARG A 53 7.09 -5.37 -5.71
C ARG A 53 7.07 -6.88 -5.51
N LYS A 54 7.70 -7.40 -4.46
CA LYS A 54 7.74 -8.84 -4.18
C LYS A 54 6.34 -9.42 -3.93
N ASP A 55 5.49 -8.68 -3.22
CA ASP A 55 4.12 -9.10 -2.98
C ASP A 55 3.25 -9.08 -4.25
N LEU A 56 3.60 -8.28 -5.26
CA LEU A 56 2.98 -8.32 -6.59
C LEU A 56 3.53 -9.45 -7.47
N ASP A 57 4.80 -9.81 -7.29
CA ASP A 57 5.49 -10.86 -8.06
C ASP A 57 5.11 -12.29 -7.59
N HIS A 58 4.42 -12.44 -6.46
CA HIS A 58 3.81 -13.71 -6.03
C HIS A 58 2.58 -14.02 -6.90
N ASP A 59 2.81 -14.40 -8.16
CA ASP A 59 1.83 -15.18 -8.92
C ASP A 59 1.69 -16.56 -8.25
N GLU A 60 0.48 -17.14 -8.26
CA GLU A 60 0.18 -18.49 -7.74
C GLU A 60 0.92 -19.63 -8.48
N SER A 61 2.03 -19.36 -9.17
CA SER A 61 2.92 -20.35 -9.78
C SER A 61 3.86 -21.04 -8.79
N ASP A 62 3.98 -20.54 -7.56
CA ASP A 62 4.84 -21.12 -6.51
C ASP A 62 4.08 -22.06 -5.56
N ILE A 63 2.90 -22.58 -5.97
CA ILE A 63 2.37 -23.80 -5.35
C ILE A 63 3.26 -24.96 -5.84
N ASP A 64 4.36 -25.20 -5.13
CA ASP A 64 5.04 -26.49 -5.18
C ASP A 64 4.02 -27.55 -4.73
N ASP A 65 3.58 -28.38 -5.68
CA ASP A 65 2.93 -29.66 -5.41
C ASP A 65 3.91 -30.53 -4.59
N GLU A 66 3.81 -30.50 -3.26
CA GLU A 66 4.23 -31.60 -2.37
C GLU A 66 3.04 -32.26 -1.69
#